data_AF-A0A538SYU9-F1
#
_entry.id   AF-A0A538SYU9-F1
#
_cell.length_a   1.000
_cell.length_b   1.000
_cell.length_c   1.000
_cell.angle_alpha   90.00
_cell.angle_beta   90.00
_cell.angle_gamma   90.00
#
_symmetry.space_group_name_H-M   'P 1'
#
loop_
_entity.id
_entity.type
_entity.pdbx_description
1 polymer ?
#
loop_
_entity_poly.entity_id
_entity_poly.type
_entity_poly.pdbx_seq_one_letter_code
_entity_poly.pdbx_strand_id
1 'polypeptide(L)'
;FQSAPDHWAVKQLFPILPLHRLEERPTRRGVIADLTCDSDGKIDQFIELRDVKSVLELHADDGKPYYLGVFLVGAYQEILGDLHNLFGDTNAVHITLTDGGYRIAHVVEGDSVTEVLGYVQYQKQNLVQRVREASEEALRRGLLTFEESALLIRRFDEGLSGYTYLEPSRVDPAPAGPAASDGGSTPATEPPREPAVGRPTTRGEVRGPTSS
;
A
#
# COMPACT_ATOMS: atom_id res chain seq x y z
N PHE A 1 8.47 -14.42 9.03
CA PHE A 1 9.48 -14.73 10.07
C PHE A 1 9.19 -14.04 11.39
N GLN A 2 9.08 -12.71 11.43
CA GLN A 2 8.73 -11.93 12.64
C GLN A 2 7.41 -12.37 13.33
N SER A 3 6.26 -12.30 12.67
CA SER A 3 4.95 -12.43 13.36
C SER A 3 4.32 -13.83 13.35
N ALA A 4 4.87 -14.77 12.58
CA ALA A 4 4.37 -16.15 12.47
C ALA A 4 5.51 -17.15 12.21
N PRO A 5 6.55 -17.20 13.07
CA PRO A 5 7.73 -18.03 12.86
C PRO A 5 7.41 -19.54 12.76
N ASP A 6 6.42 -20.02 13.52
CA ASP A 6 6.05 -21.45 13.52
C ASP A 6 5.51 -21.93 12.17
N HIS A 7 4.92 -21.04 11.36
CA HIS A 7 4.51 -21.39 10.01
C HIS A 7 5.72 -21.83 9.17
N TRP A 8 6.79 -21.05 9.24
CA TRP A 8 8.04 -21.34 8.54
C TRP A 8 8.73 -22.58 9.14
N ALA A 9 8.92 -22.59 10.46
CA ALA A 9 9.76 -23.55 11.17
C ALA A 9 9.14 -24.96 11.29
N VAL A 10 7.85 -25.04 11.63
CA VAL A 10 7.18 -26.32 11.96
C VAL A 10 5.89 -26.56 11.16
N LYS A 11 5.65 -25.76 10.12
CA LYS A 11 4.45 -25.84 9.25
C LYS A 11 3.14 -25.71 10.03
N GLN A 12 3.15 -24.90 11.09
CA GLN A 12 1.94 -24.56 11.82
C GLN A 12 0.95 -23.86 10.90
N LEU A 13 -0.32 -24.26 11.01
CA LEU A 13 -1.42 -23.66 10.25
C LEU A 13 -2.11 -22.60 11.10
N PHE A 14 -2.31 -21.42 10.52
CA PHE A 14 -3.08 -20.34 11.12
C PHE A 14 -4.37 -20.12 10.33
N PRO A 15 -5.51 -19.87 10.98
CA PRO A 15 -6.69 -19.37 10.28
C PRO A 15 -6.39 -17.98 9.72
N ILE A 16 -6.60 -17.81 8.41
CA ILE A 16 -6.39 -16.54 7.71
C ILE A 16 -7.64 -16.22 6.91
N LEU A 17 -8.14 -14.99 7.05
CA LEU A 17 -9.31 -14.53 6.33
C LEU A 17 -9.29 -13.01 6.13
N PRO A 18 -10.01 -12.49 5.12
CA PRO A 18 -10.28 -11.07 5.00
C PRO A 18 -10.99 -10.52 6.23
N LEU A 19 -10.68 -9.28 6.63
CA LEU A 19 -11.37 -8.59 7.73
C LEU A 19 -12.61 -7.80 7.27
N HIS A 20 -12.87 -7.79 5.96
CA HIS A 20 -13.98 -7.08 5.35
C HIS A 20 -14.50 -7.85 4.13
N ARG A 21 -15.61 -7.35 3.56
CA ARG A 21 -16.32 -7.97 2.41
C ARG A 21 -16.79 -9.40 2.69
N LEU A 22 -17.07 -9.73 3.96
CA LEU A 22 -17.43 -11.09 4.38
C LEU A 22 -18.76 -11.61 3.82
N GLU A 23 -19.61 -10.72 3.33
CA GLU A 23 -20.89 -11.08 2.67
C GLU A 23 -20.74 -11.26 1.15
N GLU A 24 -19.57 -10.94 0.60
CA GLU A 24 -19.28 -11.13 -0.82
C GLU A 24 -18.61 -12.50 -1.04
N ARG A 25 -18.94 -13.16 -2.14
CA ARG A 25 -18.29 -14.43 -2.48
C ARG A 25 -16.88 -14.17 -3.05
N PRO A 26 -15.81 -14.73 -2.48
CA PRO A 26 -14.47 -14.67 -3.07
C PRO A 26 -14.42 -15.29 -4.48
N THR A 27 -13.65 -14.68 -5.39
CA THR A 27 -13.55 -15.12 -6.81
C THR A 27 -12.10 -15.28 -7.30
N ARG A 28 -11.13 -15.04 -6.43
CA ARG A 28 -9.69 -15.22 -6.70
C ARG A 28 -9.15 -16.31 -5.78
N ARG A 29 -8.06 -16.94 -6.22
CA ARG A 29 -7.28 -17.89 -5.42
C ARG A 29 -5.85 -17.38 -5.38
N GLY A 30 -5.26 -17.29 -4.21
CA GLY A 30 -3.92 -16.75 -4.03
C GLY A 30 -3.15 -17.46 -2.94
N VAL A 31 -1.84 -17.26 -2.97
CA VAL A 31 -0.95 -17.50 -1.83
C VAL A 31 -0.57 -16.14 -1.26
N ILE A 32 -0.15 -16.11 0.00
CA ILE A 32 0.29 -14.87 0.65
C ILE A 32 1.80 -14.90 0.68
N ALA A 33 2.45 -13.90 0.10
CA ALA A 33 3.87 -13.67 0.29
C ALA A 33 4.04 -12.45 1.20
N ASP A 34 5.02 -12.49 2.09
CA ASP A 34 5.39 -11.33 2.91
C ASP A 34 6.32 -10.39 2.12
N LEU A 35 6.81 -9.35 2.81
CA LEU A 35 7.65 -8.30 2.21
C LEU A 35 9.15 -8.65 2.22
N THR A 36 9.52 -9.82 2.73
CA THR A 36 10.92 -10.23 2.76
C THR A 36 11.42 -10.58 1.36
N CYS A 37 12.74 -10.58 1.20
CA CYS A 37 13.39 -10.99 -0.04
C CYS A 37 13.59 -12.52 -0.12
N ASP A 38 13.18 -13.24 0.92
CA ASP A 38 13.30 -14.69 1.02
C ASP A 38 12.06 -15.36 0.41
N SER A 39 12.28 -16.32 -0.48
CA SER A 39 11.21 -17.11 -1.09
C SER A 39 10.43 -17.97 -0.09
N ASP A 40 11.01 -18.23 1.09
CA ASP A 40 10.34 -18.90 2.21
C ASP A 40 9.38 -17.97 2.96
N GLY A 41 9.43 -16.65 2.72
CA GLY A 41 8.51 -15.63 3.23
C GLY A 41 7.12 -15.72 2.59
N LYS A 42 6.46 -16.88 2.70
CA LYS A 42 5.14 -17.13 2.14
C LYS A 42 4.31 -18.08 3.00
N ILE A 43 2.99 -17.99 2.80
CA ILE A 43 1.98 -18.91 3.29
C ILE A 43 1.28 -19.51 2.08
N ASP A 44 1.52 -20.80 1.85
CA ASP A 44 0.94 -21.61 0.79
C ASP A 44 0.23 -22.87 1.30
N GLN A 45 -0.06 -22.91 2.60
CA GLN A 45 -0.83 -23.96 3.27
C GLN A 45 -1.90 -23.34 4.16
N PHE A 46 -3.16 -23.70 3.94
CA PHE A 46 -4.32 -23.13 4.62
C PHE A 46 -5.27 -24.22 5.13
N ILE A 47 -6.04 -23.90 6.17
CA ILE A 47 -6.99 -24.82 6.82
C ILE A 47 -8.19 -25.09 5.90
N GLU A 48 -8.57 -26.36 5.73
CA GLU A 48 -9.82 -26.82 5.15
C GLU A 48 -10.48 -27.89 6.06
N LEU A 49 -11.79 -28.11 5.92
CA LEU A 49 -12.58 -29.01 6.79
C LEU A 49 -12.04 -30.45 6.88
N ARG A 50 -11.36 -30.92 5.84
CA ARG A 50 -10.90 -32.32 5.73
C ARG A 50 -9.41 -32.46 5.42
N ASP A 51 -8.75 -31.39 5.01
CA ASP A 51 -7.36 -31.42 4.56
C ASP A 51 -6.72 -30.02 4.65
N VAL A 52 -5.49 -29.89 4.15
CA VAL A 52 -4.79 -28.63 3.93
C VAL A 52 -4.92 -28.24 2.46
N LYS A 53 -5.40 -27.02 2.20
CA LYS A 53 -5.45 -26.47 0.84
C LYS A 53 -4.23 -25.60 0.56
N SER A 54 -3.84 -25.52 -0.72
CA SER A 54 -2.65 -24.77 -1.16
C SER A 54 -2.90 -23.31 -1.52
N VAL A 55 -4.15 -22.86 -1.45
CA VAL A 55 -4.56 -21.49 -1.81
C VAL A 55 -5.63 -20.96 -0.87
N LEU A 56 -5.67 -19.64 -0.72
CA LEU A 56 -6.72 -18.92 -0.01
C LEU A 56 -7.67 -18.28 -1.03
N GLU A 57 -8.98 -18.42 -0.81
CA GLU A 57 -9.97 -17.70 -1.59
C GLU A 57 -10.04 -16.23 -1.17
N LEU A 58 -9.88 -15.34 -2.14
CA LEU A 58 -9.82 -13.89 -1.95
C LEU A 58 -10.82 -13.18 -2.87
N HIS A 59 -11.19 -11.96 -2.48
CA HIS A 59 -11.97 -11.10 -3.35
C HIS A 59 -11.10 -10.56 -4.50
N ALA A 60 -11.73 -10.13 -5.59
CA ALA A 60 -11.02 -9.41 -6.64
C ALA A 60 -10.50 -8.08 -6.09
N ASP A 61 -9.27 -7.74 -6.46
CA ASP A 61 -8.65 -6.45 -6.18
C ASP A 61 -9.43 -5.34 -6.89
N ASP A 62 -9.85 -4.34 -6.12
CA ASP A 62 -10.55 -3.14 -6.56
C ASP A 62 -9.75 -1.86 -6.27
N GLY A 63 -8.46 -1.99 -5.93
CA GLY A 63 -7.56 -0.89 -5.63
C GLY A 63 -7.76 -0.24 -4.25
N LYS A 64 -8.62 -0.80 -3.40
CA LYS A 64 -8.86 -0.32 -2.04
C LYS A 64 -8.04 -1.11 -1.02
N PRO A 65 -7.81 -0.56 0.20
CA PRO A 65 -7.13 -1.29 1.26
C PRO A 65 -7.78 -2.65 1.54
N TYR A 66 -6.96 -3.70 1.45
CA TYR A 66 -7.41 -5.08 1.64
C TYR A 66 -6.71 -5.69 2.86
N TYR A 67 -7.44 -5.82 3.96
CA TYR A 67 -6.89 -6.28 5.24
C TYR A 67 -7.17 -7.77 5.44
N LEU A 68 -6.11 -8.50 5.80
CA LEU A 68 -6.15 -9.89 6.21
C LEU A 68 -5.91 -9.98 7.71
N GLY A 69 -6.65 -10.86 8.38
CA GLY A 69 -6.38 -11.26 9.75
C GLY A 69 -5.72 -12.63 9.78
N VAL A 70 -4.66 -12.76 10.57
CA VAL A 70 -4.05 -14.04 10.93
C VAL A 70 -4.40 -14.30 12.38
N PHE A 71 -5.11 -15.39 12.64
CA PHE A 71 -5.69 -15.67 13.95
C PHE A 71 -4.93 -16.78 14.66
N LEU A 72 -5.15 -16.90 15.98
CA LEU A 72 -4.53 -17.90 16.84
C LEU A 72 -2.99 -17.78 16.92
N VAL A 73 -2.46 -16.56 16.75
CA VAL A 73 -1.03 -16.23 16.87
C VAL A 73 -0.60 -15.84 18.29
N GLY A 74 -1.48 -15.98 19.28
CA GLY A 74 -1.24 -15.47 20.64
C GLY A 74 -0.32 -16.31 21.52
N ALA A 75 0.15 -17.47 21.04
CA ALA A 75 1.08 -18.32 21.77
C ALA A 75 2.37 -18.49 20.95
N TYR A 76 3.52 -18.40 21.61
CA TYR A 76 4.88 -18.52 21.04
C TYR A 76 5.29 -17.48 19.98
N GLN A 77 4.39 -16.97 19.16
CA GLN A 77 4.79 -16.23 17.96
C GLN A 77 5.51 -14.91 18.22
N GLU A 78 5.09 -14.16 19.24
CA GLU A 78 5.72 -12.88 19.58
C GLU A 78 7.16 -13.06 20.04
N ILE A 79 7.43 -14.03 20.93
CA ILE A 79 8.77 -14.22 21.50
C ILE A 79 9.74 -14.97 20.58
N LEU A 80 9.22 -15.72 19.60
CA LEU A 80 10.03 -16.48 18.64
C LEU A 80 10.31 -15.71 17.34
N GLY A 81 9.78 -14.50 17.18
CA GLY A 81 10.02 -13.65 16.02
C GLY A 81 11.50 -13.31 15.83
N ASP A 82 11.91 -13.12 14.58
CA ASP A 82 13.26 -12.71 14.22
C ASP A 82 13.27 -11.43 13.36
N LEU A 83 14.43 -10.77 13.35
CA LEU A 83 14.65 -9.54 12.59
C LEU A 83 15.05 -9.82 11.12
N HIS A 84 14.39 -10.77 10.46
CA HIS A 84 14.71 -11.09 9.06
C HIS A 84 14.52 -9.86 8.17
N ASN A 85 15.53 -9.53 7.36
CA ASN A 85 15.61 -8.26 6.61
C ASN A 85 15.49 -6.99 7.45
N LEU A 86 15.79 -7.06 8.75
CA LEU A 86 15.66 -5.94 9.69
C LEU A 86 14.23 -5.40 9.82
N PHE A 87 13.22 -6.21 9.51
CA PHE A 87 11.84 -5.93 9.95
C PHE A 87 11.75 -6.22 11.45
N GLY A 88 11.47 -5.18 12.23
CA GLY A 88 11.38 -5.28 13.68
C GLY A 88 9.98 -5.62 14.17
N ASP A 89 9.77 -5.44 15.47
CA ASP A 89 8.51 -5.72 16.12
C ASP A 89 7.36 -4.92 15.50
N THR A 90 6.18 -5.54 15.43
CA THR A 90 4.98 -4.86 14.92
C THR A 90 4.27 -4.07 16.01
N ASN A 91 3.57 -3.00 15.63
CA ASN A 91 2.64 -2.33 16.56
C ASN A 91 1.67 -3.33 17.20
N ALA A 92 1.55 -3.31 18.53
CA ALA A 92 0.61 -4.13 19.28
C ALA A 92 -0.39 -3.25 20.03
N VAL A 93 -1.67 -3.61 19.99
CA VAL A 93 -2.75 -2.85 20.62
C VAL A 93 -3.57 -3.74 21.53
N HIS A 94 -3.69 -3.36 22.80
CA HIS A 94 -4.56 -4.06 23.74
C HIS A 94 -5.94 -3.43 23.72
N ILE A 95 -6.94 -4.21 23.29
CA ILE A 95 -8.33 -3.77 23.20
C ILE A 95 -9.12 -4.39 24.36
N THR A 96 -9.89 -3.56 25.07
CA THR A 96 -10.82 -4.01 26.11
C THR A 96 -12.25 -3.77 25.66
N LEU A 97 -13.10 -4.79 25.77
CA LEU A 97 -14.53 -4.66 25.54
C LEU A 97 -15.20 -3.93 26.70
N THR A 98 -16.20 -3.11 26.37
CA THR A 98 -17.01 -2.33 27.30
C THR A 98 -18.48 -2.51 26.94
N ASP A 99 -19.39 -2.12 27.84
CA ASP A 99 -20.83 -2.27 27.60
C ASP A 99 -21.33 -1.53 26.34
N GLY A 100 -20.60 -0.49 25.91
CA GLY A 100 -20.94 0.32 24.73
C GLY A 100 -20.06 0.09 23.50
N GLY A 101 -19.16 -0.90 23.50
CA GLY A 101 -18.23 -1.15 22.40
C GLY A 101 -16.85 -1.56 22.89
N TYR A 102 -15.80 -0.85 22.48
CA TYR A 102 -14.43 -1.15 22.87
C TYR A 102 -13.63 0.11 23.22
N ARG A 103 -12.56 -0.07 23.99
CA ARG A 103 -11.55 0.96 24.23
C ARG A 103 -10.15 0.41 23.95
N ILE A 104 -9.28 1.28 23.47
CA ILE A 104 -7.84 1.00 23.37
C ILE A 104 -7.25 1.22 24.76
N ALA A 105 -6.80 0.14 25.40
CA ALA A 105 -6.25 0.19 26.74
C ALA A 105 -4.74 0.51 26.73
N HIS A 106 -4.01 -0.03 25.76
CA HIS A 106 -2.57 0.16 25.65
C HIS A 106 -2.14 0.03 24.19
N VAL A 107 -1.12 0.79 23.79
CA VAL A 107 -0.47 0.71 22.49
C VAL A 107 1.03 0.53 22.75
N VAL A 108 1.60 -0.50 22.14
CA VAL A 108 3.04 -0.72 22.03
C VAL A 108 3.41 -0.38 20.60
N GLU A 109 4.26 0.62 20.42
CA GLU A 109 4.79 0.97 19.11
C GLU A 109 5.79 -0.11 18.68
N GLY A 110 5.73 -0.48 17.41
CA GLY A 110 6.71 -1.38 16.80
C GLY A 110 8.02 -0.65 16.51
N ASP A 111 9.04 -1.42 16.15
CA ASP A 111 10.40 -0.88 16.05
C ASP A 111 10.55 0.11 14.89
N SER A 112 11.29 1.18 15.15
CA SER A 112 11.85 2.05 14.14
C SER A 112 13.11 1.45 13.51
N VAL A 113 13.49 1.96 12.33
CA VAL A 113 14.76 1.61 11.68
C VAL A 113 15.96 1.87 12.61
N THR A 114 15.92 2.93 13.42
CA THR A 114 16.98 3.24 14.39
C THR A 114 17.11 2.17 15.47
N GLU A 115 16.00 1.67 16.01
CA GLU A 115 16.01 0.62 17.03
C GLU A 115 16.60 -0.68 16.47
N VAL A 116 16.14 -1.10 15.29
CA VAL A 116 16.66 -2.32 14.67
C VAL A 116 18.14 -2.22 14.31
N LEU A 117 18.58 -1.07 13.78
CA LEU A 117 20.00 -0.81 13.53
C LEU A 117 20.81 -0.79 14.84
N GLY A 118 20.21 -0.39 15.95
CA GLY A 118 20.81 -0.47 17.29
C GLY A 118 21.15 -1.90 17.69
N TYR A 119 20.28 -2.88 17.41
CA TYR A 119 20.54 -4.29 17.70
C TYR A 119 21.81 -4.80 16.99
N VAL A 120 22.05 -4.34 15.76
CA VAL A 120 23.26 -4.66 14.97
C VAL A 120 24.42 -3.66 15.17
N GLN A 121 24.41 -2.94 16.29
CA GLN A 121 25.49 -2.05 16.75
C GLN A 121 25.75 -0.81 15.88
N TYR A 122 24.75 -0.37 15.12
CA TYR A 122 24.78 0.93 14.44
C TYR A 122 24.11 2.00 15.28
N GLN A 123 24.71 3.20 15.27
CA GLN A 123 24.18 4.35 16.00
C GLN A 123 23.69 5.42 15.01
N LYS A 124 22.44 5.87 15.18
CA LYS A 124 21.81 6.91 14.33
C LYS A 124 22.71 8.13 14.15
N GLN A 125 23.29 8.65 15.24
CA GLN A 125 24.15 9.83 15.21
C GLN A 125 25.36 9.66 14.28
N ASN A 126 26.01 8.49 14.34
CA ASN A 126 27.17 8.18 13.48
C ASN A 126 26.77 8.05 12.01
N LEU A 127 25.61 7.44 11.73
CA LEU A 127 25.09 7.31 10.37
C LEU A 127 24.76 8.67 9.76
N VAL A 128 24.02 9.50 10.50
CA VAL A 128 23.67 10.86 10.07
C VAL A 128 24.92 11.70 9.84
N GLN A 129 25.91 11.61 10.72
CA GLN A 129 27.17 12.34 10.58
C GLN A 129 27.93 11.94 9.31
N ARG A 130 28.00 10.64 9.00
CA ARG A 130 28.64 10.15 7.76
C ARG A 130 27.93 10.65 6.51
N VAL A 131 26.59 10.68 6.51
CA VAL A 131 25.83 11.24 5.38
C VAL A 131 26.09 12.73 5.23
N ARG A 132 26.13 13.49 6.34
CA ARG A 132 26.47 14.93 6.31
C ARG A 132 27.84 15.19 5.68
N GLU A 133 28.87 14.48 6.14
CA GLU A 133 30.23 14.60 5.60
C GLU A 133 30.29 14.27 4.10
N ALA A 134 29.59 13.22 3.67
CA ALA A 134 29.49 12.86 2.25
C ALA A 134 28.75 13.93 1.43
N SER A 135 27.68 14.52 1.97
CA SER A 135 26.92 15.60 1.32
C SER A 135 27.73 16.89 1.20
N GLU A 136 28.54 17.25 2.21
CA GLU A 136 29.44 18.40 2.15
C GLU A 136 30.51 18.25 1.07
N GLU A 137 31.07 17.05 0.91
CA GLU A 137 32.02 16.77 -0.17
C GLU A 137 31.35 16.83 -1.55
N ALA A 138 30.14 16.30 -1.68
CA ALA A 138 29.38 16.39 -2.93
C ALA A 138 29.04 17.85 -3.31
N LEU A 139 28.74 18.71 -2.32
CA LEU A 139 28.55 20.15 -2.51
C LEU A 139 29.82 20.82 -3.05
N ARG A 140 30.99 20.55 -2.45
CA ARG A 140 32.28 21.10 -2.91
C ARG A 140 32.60 20.70 -4.36
N ARG A 141 32.18 19.51 -4.76
CA ARG A 141 32.38 18.96 -6.10
C ARG A 141 31.31 19.38 -7.11
N GLY A 142 30.30 20.15 -6.70
CA GLY A 142 29.19 20.57 -7.55
C GLY A 142 28.27 19.43 -8.00
N LEU A 143 28.21 18.33 -7.23
CA LEU A 143 27.33 17.17 -7.52
C LEU A 143 25.95 17.29 -6.87
N LEU A 144 25.80 18.16 -5.88
CA LEU A 144 24.54 18.49 -5.21
C LEU A 144 24.42 20.00 -5.05
N THR A 145 23.19 20.51 -5.04
CA THR A 145 22.89 21.86 -4.54
C THR A 145 22.70 21.87 -3.02
N PHE A 146 22.70 23.07 -2.44
CA PHE A 146 22.43 23.23 -1.01
C PHE A 146 21.02 22.73 -0.64
N GLU A 147 20.00 22.98 -1.48
CA GLU A 147 18.66 22.47 -1.24
C GLU A 147 18.60 20.94 -1.30
N GLU A 148 19.27 20.33 -2.29
CA GLU A 148 19.31 18.87 -2.43
C GLU A 148 20.01 18.19 -1.25
N SER A 149 21.12 18.78 -0.78
CA SER A 149 21.84 18.29 0.41
C SER A 149 20.96 18.36 1.67
N ALA A 150 20.29 19.50 1.89
CA ALA A 150 19.38 19.66 3.02
C ALA A 150 18.21 18.66 2.97
N LEU A 151 17.65 18.45 1.77
CA LEU A 151 16.58 17.48 1.55
C LEU A 151 17.05 16.05 1.82
N LEU A 152 18.22 15.66 1.30
CA LEU A 152 18.80 14.34 1.52
C LEU A 152 18.99 14.04 3.01
N ILE A 153 19.62 14.95 3.75
CA ILE A 153 19.86 14.78 5.19
C ILE A 153 18.53 14.64 5.94
N ARG A 154 17.55 15.48 5.61
CA ARG A 154 16.22 15.41 6.22
C ARG A 154 15.54 14.07 5.94
N ARG A 155 15.50 13.63 4.68
CA ARG A 155 14.89 12.35 4.29
C ARG A 155 15.58 11.16 4.92
N PHE A 156 16.91 11.20 5.03
CA PHE A 156 17.67 10.16 5.70
C PHE A 156 17.32 10.08 7.19
N ASP A 157 17.23 11.22 7.89
CA ASP A 157 16.83 11.24 9.30
C ASP A 157 15.38 10.80 9.52
N GLU A 158 14.46 11.22 8.65
CA GLU A 158 13.06 10.76 8.62
C GLU A 158 13.00 9.24 8.43
N GLY A 159 13.74 8.69 7.46
CA GLY A 159 13.79 7.25 7.20
C GLY A 159 14.35 6.44 8.37
N LEU A 160 15.39 6.94 9.05
CA LEU A 160 15.93 6.28 10.25
C LEU A 160 14.94 6.31 11.42
N SER A 161 14.08 7.31 11.49
CA SER A 161 13.07 7.43 12.56
C SER A 161 11.75 6.75 12.21
N GLY A 162 11.61 6.30 10.96
CA GLY A 162 10.42 5.64 10.46
C GLY A 162 10.30 4.20 10.96
N TYR A 163 9.07 3.70 10.89
CA TYR A 163 8.73 2.31 11.15
C TYR A 163 9.42 1.39 10.13
N THR A 164 9.80 0.16 10.53
CA THR A 164 10.55 -0.75 9.64
C THR A 164 9.73 -1.26 8.46
N TYR A 165 8.41 -1.19 8.51
CA TYR A 165 7.53 -1.68 7.46
C TYR A 165 7.21 -0.61 6.42
N LEU A 166 6.80 -1.06 5.23
CA LEU A 166 6.54 -0.18 4.10
C LEU A 166 5.28 0.67 4.31
N GLU A 167 5.36 1.92 3.88
CA GLU A 167 4.19 2.76 3.70
C GLU A 167 3.53 2.46 2.35
N PRO A 168 2.19 2.54 2.23
CA PRO A 168 1.54 2.53 0.92
C PRO A 168 2.16 3.60 0.04
N SER A 169 2.45 3.27 -1.22
CA SER A 169 3.00 4.25 -2.15
C SER A 169 2.07 5.46 -2.25
N ARG A 170 2.53 6.62 -1.74
CA ARG A 170 1.97 7.89 -2.16
C ARG A 170 2.30 8.02 -3.65
N VAL A 171 1.32 7.80 -4.50
CA VAL A 171 1.39 8.33 -5.85
C VAL A 171 1.27 9.83 -5.68
N ASP A 172 2.41 10.50 -5.55
CA ASP A 172 2.44 11.95 -5.65
C ASP A 172 1.84 12.31 -7.02
N PRO A 173 0.83 13.19 -7.08
CA PRO A 173 0.30 13.63 -8.35
C PRO A 173 1.48 14.16 -9.16
N ALA A 174 1.60 13.69 -10.41
CA ALA A 174 2.64 14.15 -11.31
C ALA A 174 2.71 15.69 -11.26
N PRO A 175 3.91 16.29 -11.19
CA PRO A 175 4.02 17.74 -11.15
C PRO A 175 3.23 18.29 -12.32
N ALA A 176 2.30 19.21 -12.02
CA ALA A 176 1.52 19.88 -13.05
C ALA A 176 2.51 20.41 -14.09
N GLY A 177 2.42 19.86 -15.32
CA GLY A 177 3.25 20.32 -16.42
C GLY A 177 3.11 21.83 -16.57
N PRO A 178 4.13 22.53 -17.07
CA PRO A 178 4.11 23.97 -17.15
C PRO A 178 2.82 24.41 -17.84
N ALA A 179 2.05 25.28 -17.17
CA ALA A 179 0.87 25.88 -17.72
C ALA A 179 1.25 26.44 -19.10
N ALA A 180 0.60 25.94 -20.15
CA ALA A 180 0.79 26.45 -21.48
C ALA A 180 0.53 27.96 -21.41
N SER A 181 1.57 28.75 -21.67
CA SER A 181 1.43 30.18 -21.86
C SER A 181 0.51 30.38 -23.06
N ASP A 182 -0.71 30.88 -22.82
CA ASP A 182 -1.61 31.36 -23.85
C ASP A 182 -0.96 32.56 -24.56
N GLY A 183 -0.12 32.24 -25.55
CA GLY A 183 0.35 33.16 -26.56
C GLY A 183 -0.73 33.29 -27.62
N GLY A 184 -1.44 34.42 -27.60
CA GLY A 184 -2.51 34.71 -28.53
C GLY A 184 -2.06 34.70 -29.99
N SER A 185 -2.84 34.01 -30.82
CA SER A 185 -2.93 34.26 -32.25
C SER A 185 -4.34 33.92 -32.72
N THR A 186 -5.16 34.95 -32.91
CA THR A 186 -6.46 34.88 -33.60
C THR A 186 -6.29 34.39 -35.03
N PRO A 187 -7.04 33.37 -35.49
CA PRO A 187 -7.27 33.14 -36.91
C PRO A 187 -8.60 33.74 -37.36
N ALA A 188 -8.61 34.17 -38.61
CA ALA A 188 -9.60 35.00 -39.27
C ALA A 188 -10.98 34.34 -39.47
N THR A 189 -11.99 35.21 -39.49
CA THR A 189 -13.41 34.98 -39.76
C THR A 189 -13.67 34.43 -41.17
N GLU A 190 -14.34 33.28 -41.28
CA GLU A 190 -14.95 32.78 -42.52
C GLU A 190 -16.38 33.33 -42.67
N PRO A 191 -16.85 33.67 -43.89
CA PRO A 191 -18.17 34.28 -44.10
C PRO A 191 -19.31 33.25 -44.14
N PRO A 192 -20.57 33.67 -43.87
CA PRO A 192 -21.70 32.76 -43.68
C PRO A 192 -22.25 32.21 -45.00
N ARG A 193 -22.72 30.95 -44.97
CA ARG A 193 -23.49 30.33 -46.06
C ARG A 193 -25.00 30.52 -45.84
N GLU A 194 -25.68 31.02 -46.87
CA GLU A 194 -27.13 31.24 -46.91
C GLU A 194 -27.97 29.94 -47.03
N PRO A 195 -29.27 29.97 -46.66
CA PRO A 195 -30.10 28.79 -46.48
C PRO A 195 -30.87 28.37 -47.75
N ALA A 196 -31.06 27.07 -47.94
CA ALA A 196 -31.98 26.54 -48.95
C ALA A 196 -33.36 26.25 -48.34
N VAL A 197 -34.40 26.89 -48.89
CA VAL A 197 -35.83 26.65 -48.62
C VAL A 197 -36.44 25.94 -49.83
N GLY A 198 -37.28 24.91 -49.63
CA GLY A 198 -38.05 24.32 -50.73
C GLY A 198 -38.89 23.05 -50.50
N ARG A 199 -39.69 22.98 -49.43
CA ARG A 199 -41.15 22.61 -49.34
C ARG A 199 -41.76 21.37 -50.09
N PRO A 200 -43.04 20.97 -49.85
CA PRO A 200 -43.42 19.76 -49.09
C PRO A 200 -44.39 18.81 -49.85
N THR A 201 -44.90 17.76 -49.19
CA THR A 201 -46.23 17.06 -49.29
C THR A 201 -46.05 15.59 -48.84
N THR A 202 -46.94 14.84 -48.19
CA THR A 202 -48.29 14.94 -47.61
C THR A 202 -48.54 13.64 -46.81
N ARG A 203 -49.45 13.69 -45.80
CA ARG A 203 -50.39 12.65 -45.28
C ARG A 203 -49.96 11.16 -45.32
N GLY A 204 -50.09 10.32 -44.29
CA GLY A 204 -51.06 10.26 -43.18
C GLY A 204 -51.41 8.78 -42.91
N GLU A 205 -52.02 8.50 -41.75
CA GLU A 205 -52.61 7.22 -41.26
C GLU A 205 -51.63 6.15 -40.74
N VAL A 206 -51.60 5.73 -39.46
CA VAL A 206 -52.59 5.26 -38.45
C VAL A 206 -52.96 3.78 -38.59
N ARG A 207 -52.98 3.08 -37.42
CA ARG A 207 -53.35 1.67 -37.08
C ARG A 207 -52.19 0.68 -37.19
N GLY A 208 -51.92 -0.22 -36.24
CA GLY A 208 -52.57 -0.69 -35.02
C GLY A 208 -51.88 -2.03 -34.61
N PRO A 209 -52.04 -2.55 -33.38
CA PRO A 209 -51.20 -3.63 -32.86
C PRO A 209 -51.80 -5.02 -33.12
N THR A 210 -50.96 -6.06 -33.14
CA THR A 210 -51.38 -7.46 -32.93
C THR A 210 -50.33 -8.24 -32.15
N SER A 211 -50.78 -8.81 -31.04
CA SER A 211 -50.16 -9.79 -30.16
C SER A 211 -49.94 -11.16 -30.82
N SER A 212 -48.92 -11.89 -30.35
CA SER A 212 -48.98 -13.29 -29.86
C SER A 212 -47.66 -13.62 -29.16
#